data_AF-A0A954GB37-F1
#
_entry.id   AF-A0A954GB37-F1
#
_cell.length_a   1.000
_cell.length_b   1.000
_cell.length_c   1.000
_cell.angle_alpha   90.00
_cell.angle_beta   90.00
_cell.angle_gamma   90.00
#
_symmetry.space_group_name_H-M   'P 1'
#
loop_
_entity.id
_entity.type
_entity.pdbx_description
1 polymer ?
#
loop_
_entity_poly.entity_id
_entity_poly.type
_entity_poly.pdbx_seq_one_letter_code
_entity_poly.pdbx_strand_id
1 'polypeptide(L)'
;MKLIGIDLGRASVGKTLPYRLTDNFLSLAELSFYHVLMQTVREEYSVSCKVNLSDIFYVSRPNENLAYRNKIDRKHVDFLLCDTKNMQPLLGIELDDS
;
A
#
# COMPACT_ATOMS: atom_id res chain seq x y z
N MET A 1 -10.66 -14.80 -2.40
CA MET A 1 -10.76 -13.37 -2.77
C MET A 1 -11.17 -13.29 -4.25
N LYS A 2 -12.06 -12.37 -4.62
CA LYS A 2 -12.43 -12.11 -6.02
C LYS A 2 -11.98 -10.69 -6.37
N LEU A 3 -11.12 -10.52 -7.37
CA LEU A 3 -10.78 -9.20 -7.89
C LEU A 3 -11.81 -8.83 -8.96
N ILE A 4 -12.45 -7.67 -8.80
CA ILE A 4 -13.43 -7.14 -9.75
C ILE A 4 -12.69 -6.14 -10.66
N GLY A 5 -12.90 -6.22 -11.96
CA GLY A 5 -12.33 -5.25 -12.92
C GLY A 5 -10.94 -5.58 -13.47
N ILE A 6 -10.33 -6.68 -13.04
CA ILE A 6 -9.09 -7.19 -13.64
C ILE A 6 -9.44 -8.39 -14.54
N ASP A 7 -9.40 -8.20 -15.86
CA ASP A 7 -9.29 -9.31 -16.80
C ASP A 7 -7.83 -9.76 -16.78
N LEU A 8 -7.53 -10.85 -16.07
CA LEU A 8 -6.18 -11.42 -15.95
C LEU A 8 -5.68 -12.06 -17.28
N GLY A 9 -6.20 -11.57 -18.41
CA GLY A 9 -6.34 -12.31 -19.65
C GLY A 9 -7.34 -13.43 -19.46
N ARG A 10 -8.23 -13.67 -20.44
CA ARG A 10 -8.98 -14.93 -20.52
C ARG A 10 -7.98 -16.05 -20.29
N ALA A 11 -8.06 -16.70 -19.12
CA ALA A 11 -7.33 -17.93 -18.90
C ALA A 11 -7.72 -18.81 -20.10
N SER A 12 -6.77 -19.11 -20.97
CA SER A 12 -6.97 -20.12 -21.99
C SER A 12 -7.54 -21.33 -21.25
N VAL A 13 -8.72 -21.79 -21.64
CA VAL A 13 -9.43 -22.89 -20.97
C VAL A 13 -8.41 -23.99 -20.66
N GLY A 14 -8.07 -24.19 -19.38
CA GLY A 14 -7.07 -25.16 -18.93
C GLY A 14 -5.73 -24.63 -18.38
N LYS A 15 -5.45 -23.32 -18.36
CA LYS A 15 -4.21 -22.78 -17.74
C LYS A 15 -4.49 -22.13 -16.37
N THR A 16 -4.10 -22.81 -15.30
CA THR A 16 -4.09 -22.24 -13.95
C THR A 16 -3.05 -21.12 -13.87
N LEU A 17 -3.48 -19.91 -13.54
CA LEU A 17 -2.57 -18.78 -13.31
C LEU A 17 -1.81 -18.96 -11.98
N PRO A 18 -0.53 -18.57 -11.87
CA PRO A 18 0.30 -18.81 -10.69
C PRO A 18 0.03 -17.83 -9.53
N TYR A 19 -1.18 -17.27 -9.43
CA TYR A 19 -1.52 -16.29 -8.40
C TYR A 19 -2.17 -16.98 -7.21
N ARG A 20 -1.68 -16.68 -6.01
CA ARG A 20 -2.28 -17.09 -4.74
C ARG A 20 -2.41 -15.89 -3.82
N LEU A 21 -3.43 -15.91 -2.97
CA LEU A 21 -3.59 -14.92 -1.91
C LEU A 21 -2.48 -15.17 -0.88
N THR A 22 -1.89 -14.09 -0.36
CA THR A 22 -0.98 -14.20 0.78
C THR A 22 -1.75 -14.66 2.02
N ASP A 23 -1.16 -15.52 2.83
CA ASP A 23 -1.79 -16.00 4.07
C ASP A 23 -1.90 -14.84 5.09
N ASN A 24 -0.86 -14.01 5.18
CA ASN A 24 -0.81 -12.83 6.02
C ASN A 24 -0.54 -11.59 5.14
N PHE A 25 -1.54 -10.73 4.99
CA PHE A 25 -1.37 -9.45 4.29
C PHE A 25 -0.62 -8.42 5.15
N LEU A 26 -0.99 -8.38 6.43
CA LEU A 26 -0.28 -7.65 7.48
C LEU A 26 0.49 -8.63 8.38
N SER A 27 1.64 -8.21 8.90
CA SER A 27 2.30 -8.90 10.01
C SER A 27 1.41 -8.87 11.27
N LEU A 28 1.71 -9.69 12.28
CA LEU A 28 0.94 -9.68 13.52
C LEU A 28 1.06 -8.33 14.26
N ALA A 29 2.23 -7.70 14.19
CA ALA A 29 2.48 -6.39 14.77
C ALA A 29 1.70 -5.30 14.02
N GLU A 30 1.78 -5.30 12.68
CA GLU A 30 1.01 -4.39 11.82
C GLU A 30 -0.50 -4.54 12.06
N LEU A 31 -1.02 -5.77 12.13
CA LEU A 31 -2.45 -6.01 12.35
C LEU A 31 -2.92 -5.50 13.71
N SER A 32 -2.13 -5.75 14.77
CA SER A 32 -2.42 -5.26 16.12
C SER A 32 -2.44 -3.72 16.15
N PHE A 33 -1.43 -3.10 15.55
CA PHE A 33 -1.34 -1.65 15.46
C PHE A 33 -2.50 -1.05 14.65
N TYR A 34 -2.86 -1.68 13.53
CA TYR A 34 -4.00 -1.25 12.71
C TYR A 34 -5.29 -1.18 13.53
N HIS A 35 -5.56 -2.17 14.38
CA HIS A 35 -6.75 -2.14 15.24
C HIS A 35 -6.74 -0.99 16.24
N VAL A 36 -5.59 -0.68 16.84
CA VAL A 36 -5.43 0.48 17.74
C VAL A 36 -5.58 1.79 16.96
N LEU A 37 -4.99 1.88 15.78
CA LEU A 37 -5.04 3.05 14.92
C LEU A 37 -6.50 3.36 14.53
N MET A 38 -7.27 2.35 14.11
CA MET A 38 -8.69 2.52 13.77
C MET A 38 -9.57 3.00 14.93
N GLN A 39 -9.16 2.77 16.19
CA GLN A 39 -9.89 3.27 17.37
C GLN A 39 -9.55 4.72 17.73
N THR A 40 -8.41 5.21 17.26
CA THR A 40 -7.86 6.52 17.64
C THR A 40 -8.00 7.57 16.54
N VAL A 41 -8.04 7.12 15.28
CA VAL A 41 -8.20 7.97 14.11
C VAL A 41 -9.63 8.50 14.04
N ARG A 42 -9.75 9.82 13.81
CA ARG A 42 -11.05 10.49 13.64
C ARG A 42 -11.64 10.16 12.27
N GLU A 43 -12.96 10.27 12.15
CA GLU A 43 -13.72 9.97 10.92
C GLU A 43 -13.33 10.86 9.72
N GLU A 44 -12.67 12.00 9.95
CA GLU A 44 -12.16 12.84 8.87
C GLU A 44 -10.92 12.26 8.16
N TYR A 45 -10.35 11.16 8.68
CA TYR A 45 -9.17 10.52 8.12
C TYR A 45 -9.41 9.06 7.76
N SER A 46 -8.90 8.64 6.60
CA SER A 46 -8.86 7.24 6.18
C SER A 46 -7.47 6.66 6.41
N VAL A 47 -7.41 5.38 6.78
CA VAL A 47 -6.16 4.62 6.90
C VAL A 47 -5.99 3.69 5.70
N SER A 48 -4.84 3.73 5.04
CA SER A 48 -4.44 2.81 3.97
C SER A 48 -3.17 2.06 4.38
N CYS A 49 -3.16 0.73 4.24
CA CYS A 49 -1.99 -0.08 4.63
C CYS A 49 -1.09 -0.39 3.43
N LYS A 50 0.22 -0.53 3.66
CA LYS A 50 1.23 -0.96 2.66
C LYS A 50 1.19 -0.14 1.36
N VAL A 51 1.11 1.18 1.50
CA VAL A 51 1.06 2.09 0.35
C VAL A 51 2.47 2.28 -0.20
N ASN A 52 2.70 2.00 -1.48
CA ASN A 52 4.03 2.20 -2.06
C ASN A 52 4.40 3.68 -2.02
N LEU A 53 5.65 3.98 -1.69
CA LEU A 53 6.15 5.36 -1.68
C LEU A 53 6.10 5.99 -3.08
N SER A 54 6.19 5.19 -4.15
CA SER A 54 6.02 5.64 -5.53
C SER A 54 4.60 6.08 -5.88
N ASP A 55 3.60 5.68 -5.08
CA ASP A 55 2.20 6.11 -5.25
C ASP A 55 1.93 7.43 -4.50
N ILE A 56 2.82 7.84 -3.59
CA ILE A 56 2.71 9.06 -2.76
C ILE A 56 3.63 10.16 -3.29
N PHE A 57 4.87 9.79 -3.67
CA PHE A 57 5.91 10.71 -4.07
C PHE A 57 6.32 10.48 -5.52
N TYR A 58 6.65 11.57 -6.22
CA TYR A 58 7.26 11.51 -7.53
C TYR A 58 8.63 12.20 -7.53
N VAL A 59 9.54 11.68 -8.37
CA VAL A 59 10.86 12.29 -8.58
C VAL A 59 10.83 13.10 -9.87
N SER A 60 11.16 14.38 -9.76
CA SER A 60 11.30 15.25 -10.94
C SER A 60 12.47 14.80 -11.81
N ARG A 61 12.31 14.79 -13.13
CA ARG A 61 13.31 14.29 -14.10
C ARG A 61 13.87 12.90 -13.70
N PRO A 62 13.02 11.85 -13.68
CA PRO A 62 13.38 10.55 -13.11
C PRO A 62 14.57 9.86 -13.80
N ASN A 63 14.83 10.19 -15.07
CA ASN A 63 15.96 9.65 -15.83
C ASN A 63 17.30 10.27 -15.40
N GLU A 64 17.29 11.52 -14.92
CA GLU A 64 18.47 12.21 -14.38
C GLU A 64 18.66 11.87 -12.89
N ASN A 65 17.57 11.62 -12.18
CA ASN A 65 17.55 11.42 -10.72
C ASN A 65 17.32 9.95 -10.31
N LEU A 66 17.94 9.01 -11.03
CA LEU A 66 17.74 7.57 -10.82
C LEU A 66 18.05 7.13 -9.38
N ALA A 67 19.09 7.69 -8.76
CA ALA A 67 19.46 7.38 -7.38
C ALA A 67 18.34 7.72 -6.38
N TYR A 68 17.60 8.80 -6.59
CA TYR A 68 16.47 9.19 -5.75
C TYR A 68 15.22 8.39 -6.06
N ARG A 69 14.97 8.10 -7.35
CA ARG A 69 13.88 7.20 -7.76
C ARG A 69 14.01 5.84 -7.08
N ASN A 70 15.20 5.27 -7.05
CA ASN A 70 15.46 3.98 -6.42
C ASN A 70 15.22 3.99 -4.90
N LYS A 71 15.22 5.15 -4.23
CA LYS A 71 14.94 5.23 -2.79
C LYS A 71 13.47 5.03 -2.46
N ILE A 72 12.57 5.38 -3.37
CA ILE A 72 11.12 5.23 -3.20
C ILE A 72 10.56 4.03 -3.98
N ASP A 73 11.31 3.54 -4.96
CA ASP A 73 10.95 2.35 -5.73
C ASP A 73 10.91 1.12 -4.81
N ARG A 74 9.83 0.32 -4.93
CA ARG A 74 9.61 -0.94 -4.18
C ARG A 74 9.62 -0.79 -2.65
N LYS A 75 9.52 0.42 -2.13
CA LYS A 75 9.28 0.68 -0.71
C LYS A 75 7.84 1.05 -0.51
N HIS A 76 7.30 0.69 0.64
CA HIS A 76 5.98 1.10 1.09
C HIS A 76 6.10 1.69 2.48
N VAL A 77 5.13 2.53 2.82
CA VAL A 77 4.85 2.89 4.20
C VAL A 77 3.82 1.91 4.76
N ASP A 78 3.99 1.49 6.02
CA ASP A 78 3.08 0.54 6.66
C ASP A 78 1.64 1.08 6.73
N PHE A 79 1.46 2.33 7.16
CA PHE A 79 0.17 3.00 7.19
C PHE A 79 0.24 4.44 6.67
N LEU A 80 -0.72 4.81 5.83
CA LEU A 80 -0.92 6.16 5.34
C LEU A 80 -2.27 6.69 5.80
N LEU A 81 -2.27 7.83 6.49
CA LEU A 81 -3.48 8.58 6.79
C LEU A 81 -3.71 9.61 5.69
N CYS A 82 -4.93 9.61 5.15
CA CYS A 82 -5.39 10.58 4.18
C CYS A 82 -6.63 11.32 4.67
N ASP A 83 -6.83 12.55 4.23
CA ASP A 83 -8.10 13.25 4.41
C ASP A 83 -9.22 12.53 3.62
N THR A 84 -10.36 12.27 4.25
CA THR A 84 -11.44 11.49 3.62
C THR A 84 -12.16 12.23 2.49
N LYS A 85 -12.07 13.56 2.42
CA LYS A 85 -12.78 14.36 1.41
C LYS A 85 -12.06 14.37 0.07
N ASN A 86 -10.72 14.39 0.09
CA ASN A 86 -9.92 14.53 -1.13
C ASN A 86 -8.83 13.47 -1.29
N MET A 87 -8.72 12.51 -0.35
CA MET A 87 -7.68 11.49 -0.31
C MET A 87 -6.24 12.05 -0.30
N GLN A 88 -6.07 13.30 0.15
CA GLN A 88 -4.76 13.90 0.28
C GLN A 88 -3.96 13.15 1.35
N PRO A 89 -2.76 12.65 1.04
CA PRO A 89 -1.85 12.07 2.03
C PRO A 89 -1.45 13.11 3.07
N LEU A 90 -1.61 12.78 4.36
CA LEU A 90 -1.30 13.69 5.48
C LEU A 90 -0.18 13.18 6.37
N LEU A 91 -0.15 11.87 6.65
CA LEU A 91 0.81 11.28 7.58
C LEU A 91 1.13 9.83 7.19
N GLY A 92 2.42 9.52 7.04
CA GLY A 92 2.91 8.15 6.95
C GLY A 92 3.39 7.66 8.32
N ILE A 93 3.09 6.41 8.64
CA ILE A 93 3.51 5.71 9.86
C ILE A 93 4.24 4.44 9.44
N GLU A 94 5.48 4.28 9.90
CA GLU A 94 6.27 3.05 9.79
C GLU A 94 6.36 2.41 11.16
N LEU A 95 6.27 1.08 11.22
CA LEU A 95 6.58 0.31 12.42
C LEU A 95 8.03 -0.15 12.34
N ASP A 96 8.84 0.23 13.34
CA ASP A 96 10.16 -0.35 13.50
C ASP A 96 10.01 -1.74 14.14
N ASP A 97 10.31 -2.80 13.38
CA ASP A 97 10.59 -4.11 13.93
C ASP A 97 11.89 -4.01 14.75
N SER A 98 11.76 -3.86 16.07
CA SER A 98 12.87 -4.10 17.01
C SER A 98 13.09 -5.60 17.20
#